data_AF-A0A3R9JKI9-F1
#
_entry.id   AF-A0A3R9JKI9-F1
#
_cell.length_a   1.000
_cell.length_b   1.000
_cell.length_c   1.000
_cell.angle_alpha   90.00
_cell.angle_beta   90.00
_cell.angle_gamma   90.00
#
_symmetry.space_group_name_H-M   'P 1'
#
loop_
_entity.id
_entity.type
_entity.pdbx_description
1 polymer ?
#
loop_
_entity_poly.entity_id
_entity_poly.type
_entity_poly.pdbx_seq_one_letter_code
_entity_poly.pdbx_strand_id
1 'polypeptide(L)'
;MVFTYTDKQLNELNQGKNVYSSNPEYAKRKGYKIVTPSPKNKGETNTIISAGQEFRVVATKSDPGTGFDGLAVAPMVNGKLDYKSIAVIAAGTDPGTLTKIDTANALVERETSLSPQYYVADRFVKEIMDGP
;
A
#
# COMPACT_ATOMS: atom_id res chain seq x y z
N MET A 1 3.90 -3.38 24.45
CA MET A 1 5.16 -3.45 23.68
C MET A 1 4.85 -2.87 22.32
N VAL A 2 5.65 -1.92 21.85
CA VAL A 2 5.52 -1.36 20.49
C VAL A 2 6.42 -2.20 19.58
N PHE A 3 5.85 -2.73 18.51
CA PHE A 3 6.63 -3.45 17.50
C PHE A 3 7.52 -2.48 16.74
N THR A 4 8.79 -2.83 16.57
CA THR A 4 9.73 -2.05 15.76
C THR A 4 9.98 -2.78 14.45
N TYR A 5 9.71 -2.11 13.34
CA TYR A 5 9.96 -2.65 12.01
C TYR A 5 11.45 -2.61 11.70
N THR A 6 11.93 -3.66 11.05
CA THR A 6 13.28 -3.68 10.45
C THR A 6 13.22 -3.11 9.03
N ASP A 7 14.33 -2.54 8.57
CA ASP A 7 14.46 -2.06 7.19
C ASP A 7 14.16 -3.16 6.17
N LYS A 8 14.56 -4.40 6.47
CA LYS A 8 14.25 -5.57 5.63
C LYS A 8 12.74 -5.79 5.51
N GLN A 9 12.01 -5.70 6.62
CA GLN A 9 10.55 -5.86 6.61
C GLN A 9 9.89 -4.76 5.79
N LEU A 10 10.27 -3.50 6.01
CA LEU A 10 9.71 -2.37 5.26
C LEU A 10 10.02 -2.47 3.77
N ASN A 11 11.26 -2.83 3.42
CA ASN A 11 11.67 -3.00 2.03
C ASN A 11 10.88 -4.13 1.33
N GLU A 12 10.67 -5.26 1.99
CA GLU A 12 9.86 -6.36 1.44
C GLU A 12 8.38 -5.98 1.32
N LEU A 13 7.81 -5.26 2.29
CA LEU A 13 6.44 -4.72 2.21
C LEU A 13 6.28 -3.75 1.03
N ASN A 14 7.33 -3.02 0.67
CA ASN A 14 7.37 -2.10 -0.47
C ASN A 14 7.64 -2.79 -1.84
N GLN A 15 7.61 -4.12 -1.92
CA GLN A 15 7.78 -4.83 -3.18
C GLN A 15 6.46 -5.04 -3.93
N GLY A 16 6.58 -5.22 -5.26
CA GLY A 16 5.51 -5.58 -6.21
C GLY A 16 4.41 -6.48 -5.64
N LYS A 17 4.78 -7.65 -5.12
CA LYS A 17 3.83 -8.64 -4.61
C LYS A 17 2.94 -8.15 -3.45
N ASN A 18 3.35 -7.07 -2.77
CA ASN A 18 2.72 -6.52 -1.58
C ASN A 18 2.02 -5.19 -1.90
N VAL A 19 2.68 -4.04 -1.75
CA VAL A 19 2.05 -2.71 -1.89
C VAL A 19 1.32 -2.53 -3.22
N TYR A 20 1.93 -2.94 -4.35
CA TYR A 20 1.29 -2.84 -5.66
C TYR A 20 0.14 -3.82 -5.86
N SER A 21 0.12 -4.95 -5.16
CA SER A 21 -1.00 -5.89 -5.20
C SER A 21 -2.26 -5.36 -4.50
N SER A 22 -2.20 -4.19 -3.85
CA SER A 22 -3.39 -3.43 -3.44
C SER A 22 -4.22 -2.97 -4.65
N ASN A 23 -3.58 -2.81 -5.81
CA ASN A 23 -4.21 -2.59 -7.10
C ASN A 23 -4.61 -3.94 -7.73
N PRO A 24 -5.92 -4.20 -7.92
CA PRO A 24 -6.38 -5.45 -8.50
C PRO A 24 -5.90 -5.71 -9.93
N GLU A 25 -5.70 -4.66 -10.73
CA GLU A 25 -5.22 -4.80 -12.12
C GLU A 25 -3.76 -5.26 -12.13
N TYR A 26 -2.91 -4.62 -11.31
CA TYR A 26 -1.53 -5.02 -11.14
C TYR A 26 -1.42 -6.48 -10.67
N ALA A 27 -2.16 -6.82 -9.60
CA ALA A 27 -2.13 -8.15 -9.02
C ALA A 27 -2.51 -9.22 -10.05
N LYS A 28 -3.60 -8.99 -10.80
CA LYS A 28 -4.04 -9.90 -11.88
C LYS A 28 -3.00 -10.04 -12.98
N ARG A 29 -2.42 -8.93 -13.45
CA ARG A 29 -1.41 -8.94 -14.52
C ARG A 29 -0.14 -9.69 -14.11
N LYS A 30 0.23 -9.67 -12.82
CA LYS A 30 1.39 -10.40 -12.28
C LYS A 30 1.07 -11.81 -11.77
N GLY A 31 -0.21 -12.21 -11.75
CA GLY A 31 -0.64 -13.49 -11.18
C GLY A 31 -0.54 -13.55 -9.65
N TYR A 32 -0.56 -12.40 -8.97
CA TYR A 32 -0.55 -12.30 -7.51
C TYR A 32 -1.96 -12.28 -6.93
N LYS A 33 -2.05 -12.55 -5.62
CA LYS A 33 -3.27 -12.30 -4.86
C LYS A 33 -3.47 -10.81 -4.70
N ILE A 34 -4.72 -10.38 -4.75
CA ILE A 34 -5.11 -9.00 -4.45
C ILE A 34 -4.97 -8.80 -2.93
N VAL A 35 -4.20 -7.80 -2.54
CA VAL A 35 -4.01 -7.42 -1.14
C VAL A 35 -5.16 -6.50 -0.75
N THR A 36 -5.95 -6.90 0.23
CA THR A 36 -7.15 -6.18 0.69
C THR A 36 -7.37 -6.47 2.18
N PRO A 37 -7.89 -5.53 2.98
CA PRO A 37 -8.16 -5.80 4.40
C PRO A 37 -9.25 -6.87 4.61
N SER A 38 -10.17 -7.00 3.65
CA SER A 38 -11.36 -7.87 3.75
C SER A 38 -11.48 -8.81 2.55
N PRO A 39 -10.71 -9.92 2.52
CA PRO A 39 -10.73 -10.88 1.42
C PRO A 39 -12.08 -11.57 1.28
N LYS A 40 -12.62 -11.60 0.06
CA LYS A 40 -13.92 -12.22 -0.27
C LYS A 40 -13.78 -13.56 -0.97
N ASN A 41 -12.61 -13.86 -1.54
CA ASN A 41 -12.37 -15.06 -2.33
C ASN A 41 -10.90 -15.52 -2.24
N LYS A 42 -10.59 -16.68 -2.82
CA LYS A 42 -9.24 -17.30 -2.77
C LYS A 42 -8.15 -16.48 -3.49
N GLY A 43 -8.54 -15.58 -4.39
CA GLY A 43 -7.65 -14.66 -5.10
C GLY A 43 -7.28 -13.41 -4.29
N GLU A 44 -7.83 -13.25 -3.09
CA GLU A 44 -7.57 -12.12 -2.20
C GLU A 44 -6.82 -12.59 -0.94
N THR A 45 -6.08 -11.68 -0.30
CA THR A 45 -5.40 -11.92 0.97
C THR A 45 -5.34 -10.65 1.80
N ASN A 46 -5.47 -10.80 3.12
CA ASN A 46 -5.16 -9.75 4.08
C ASN A 46 -3.94 -10.10 4.94
N THR A 47 -3.23 -11.19 4.65
CA THR A 47 -2.02 -11.58 5.37
C THR A 47 -0.81 -11.43 4.46
N ILE A 48 0.25 -10.80 4.99
CA ILE A 48 1.56 -10.67 4.35
C ILE A 48 2.62 -11.22 5.29
N ILE A 49 3.55 -12.01 4.77
CA ILE A 49 4.72 -12.49 5.52
C ILE A 49 5.94 -11.74 5.00
N SER A 50 6.65 -11.08 5.90
CA SER A 50 7.89 -10.39 5.57
C SER A 50 8.97 -10.67 6.63
N ALA A 51 10.14 -11.10 6.17
CA ALA A 51 11.25 -11.53 7.01
C ALA A 51 10.85 -12.51 8.14
N GLY A 52 9.88 -13.39 7.89
CA GLY A 52 9.35 -14.35 8.88
C GLY A 52 8.33 -13.76 9.86
N GLN A 53 8.08 -12.46 9.83
CA GLN A 53 7.03 -11.79 10.59
C GLN A 53 5.72 -11.78 9.79
N GLU A 54 4.61 -12.13 10.44
CA GLU A 54 3.27 -12.03 9.88
C GLU A 54 2.69 -10.63 10.13
N PHE A 55 2.08 -10.07 9.09
CA PHE A 55 1.37 -8.80 9.12
C PHE A 55 -0.05 -8.98 8.59
N ARG A 56 -1.00 -8.24 9.18
CA ARG A 56 -2.36 -8.12 8.69
C ARG A 56 -2.54 -6.77 8.00
N VAL A 57 -3.17 -6.80 6.84
CA VAL A 57 -3.60 -5.62 6.09
C VAL A 57 -4.75 -4.97 6.84
N VAL A 58 -4.56 -3.71 7.22
CA VAL A 58 -5.55 -2.87 7.90
C VAL A 58 -6.35 -2.08 6.87
N ALA A 59 -5.67 -1.55 5.85
CA ALA A 59 -6.30 -0.79 4.79
C ALA A 59 -5.46 -0.84 3.51
N THR A 60 -6.12 -0.55 2.39
CA THR A 60 -5.48 -0.36 1.10
C THR A 60 -6.12 0.80 0.37
N LYS A 61 -5.35 1.45 -0.50
CA LYS A 61 -5.84 2.47 -1.44
C LYS A 61 -5.15 2.27 -2.78
N SER A 62 -5.91 2.23 -3.86
CA SER A 62 -5.37 2.33 -5.22
C SER A 62 -6.03 3.51 -5.90
N ASP A 63 -5.24 4.32 -6.59
CA ASP A 63 -5.68 5.50 -7.30
C ASP A 63 -5.08 5.53 -8.71
N PRO A 64 -5.79 4.97 -9.71
CA PRO A 64 -5.29 4.88 -11.07
C PRO A 64 -5.04 6.25 -11.74
N GLY A 65 -5.69 7.33 -11.26
CA GLY A 65 -5.54 8.67 -11.83
C GLY A 65 -4.21 9.33 -11.45
N THR A 66 -3.70 9.03 -10.27
CA THR A 66 -2.39 9.50 -9.80
C THR A 66 -1.29 8.43 -9.90
N GLY A 67 -1.68 7.16 -10.03
CA GLY A 67 -0.77 6.01 -9.94
C GLY A 67 -0.40 5.61 -8.52
N PHE A 68 -1.05 6.19 -7.50
CA PHE A 68 -0.78 5.91 -6.10
C PHE A 68 -1.37 4.57 -5.67
N ASP A 69 -0.55 3.72 -5.07
CA ASP A 69 -0.95 2.50 -4.38
C ASP A 69 -0.43 2.52 -2.93
N GLY A 70 -1.34 2.35 -1.98
CA GLY A 70 -1.11 2.46 -0.55
C GLY A 70 -1.54 1.21 0.20
N LEU A 71 -0.74 0.84 1.19
CA LEU A 71 -0.94 -0.34 2.03
C LEU A 71 -0.66 0.03 3.49
N ALA A 72 -1.61 -0.23 4.38
CA ALA A 72 -1.41 -0.14 5.83
C ALA A 72 -1.41 -1.54 6.45
N VAL A 73 -0.43 -1.85 7.30
CA VAL A 73 -0.31 -3.15 7.94
C VAL A 73 -0.02 -3.06 9.44
N ALA A 74 -0.58 -3.99 10.21
CA ALA A 74 -0.28 -4.21 11.62
C ALA A 74 0.45 -5.55 11.81
N PRO A 75 1.48 -5.62 12.67
CA PRO A 75 2.19 -6.86 12.95
C PRO A 75 1.38 -7.76 13.87
N MET A 76 1.49 -9.07 13.64
CA MET A 76 1.00 -10.09 14.57
C MET A 76 2.08 -10.40 15.61
N VAL A 77 1.88 -9.97 16.85
CA VAL A 77 2.82 -10.17 17.96
C VAL A 77 2.20 -11.11 18.98
N ASN A 78 2.83 -12.27 19.21
CA ASN A 78 2.33 -13.30 20.14
C ASN A 78 0.87 -13.70 19.88
N GLY A 79 0.49 -13.83 18.59
CA GLY A 79 -0.86 -14.19 18.17
C GLY A 79 -1.91 -13.08 18.31
N LYS A 80 -1.51 -11.84 18.60
CA LYS A 80 -2.40 -10.67 18.66
C LYS A 80 -1.93 -9.57 17.72
N LEU A 81 -2.88 -8.87 17.10
CA LEU A 81 -2.57 -7.71 16.28
C LEU A 81 -2.15 -6.52 17.12
N ASP A 82 -1.04 -5.89 16.74
CA ASP A 82 -0.57 -4.65 17.35
C ASP A 82 -0.93 -3.43 16.48
N TYR A 83 -2.12 -2.89 16.70
CA TYR A 83 -2.58 -1.67 16.02
C TYR A 83 -1.87 -0.39 16.47
N LYS A 84 -1.01 -0.44 17.50
CA LYS A 84 -0.22 0.72 17.93
C LYS A 84 1.03 0.91 17.08
N SER A 85 1.35 -0.08 16.24
CA SER A 85 2.56 -0.12 15.43
C SER A 85 2.18 -0.35 13.97
N ILE A 86 1.30 0.47 13.41
CA ILE A 86 0.91 0.38 12.01
C ILE A 86 2.01 0.98 11.13
N ALA A 87 2.42 0.26 10.09
CA ALA A 87 3.22 0.81 9.00
C ALA A 87 2.33 1.15 7.81
N VAL A 88 2.52 2.35 7.25
CA VAL A 88 1.92 2.77 5.98
C VAL A 88 3.02 2.75 4.91
N ILE A 89 2.76 2.00 3.84
CA ILE A 89 3.66 1.82 2.70
C ILE A 89 2.96 2.43 1.49
N ALA A 90 3.67 3.29 0.78
CA ALA A 90 3.19 3.95 -0.42
C ALA A 90 4.11 3.61 -1.60
N ALA A 91 3.49 3.25 -2.71
CA ALA A 91 4.15 3.08 -3.99
C ALA A 91 3.51 4.02 -5.01
N GLY A 92 4.35 4.70 -5.78
CA GLY A 92 3.91 5.46 -6.94
C GLY A 92 3.71 4.54 -8.15
N THR A 93 3.37 5.11 -9.29
CA THR A 93 3.03 4.41 -10.53
C THR A 93 3.86 3.14 -10.78
N ASP A 94 3.17 2.00 -10.94
CA ASP A 94 3.80 0.81 -11.50
C ASP A 94 4.21 1.06 -12.97
N PRO A 95 5.49 0.88 -13.32
CA PRO A 95 6.01 1.20 -14.67
C PRO A 95 5.45 0.30 -15.78
N GLY A 96 4.85 -0.85 -15.44
CA GLY A 96 4.17 -1.71 -16.40
C GLY A 96 2.77 -1.24 -16.76
N THR A 97 2.24 -0.25 -16.05
CA THR A 97 0.94 0.37 -16.33
C THR A 97 1.20 1.58 -17.21
N LEU A 98 0.53 1.64 -18.36
CA LEU A 98 0.36 2.89 -19.10
C LEU A 98 -0.57 3.79 -18.29
N THR A 99 -0.17 4.23 -17.10
CA THR A 99 -0.76 5.45 -16.58
C THR A 99 -0.43 6.47 -17.63
N LYS A 100 -1.46 7.00 -18.28
CA LYS A 100 -1.34 8.26 -18.98
C LYS A 100 -0.70 9.18 -17.94
N ILE A 101 0.59 9.47 -18.09
CA ILE A 101 1.13 10.71 -17.57
C ILE A 101 0.37 11.73 -18.40
N ASP A 102 -0.87 12.00 -17.98
CA ASP A 102 -1.68 13.04 -18.58
C ASP A 102 -0.82 14.26 -18.37
N THR A 103 -0.46 14.92 -19.46
CA THR A 103 0.32 16.16 -19.46
C THR A 103 -0.27 17.20 -18.47
N ALA A 104 -1.54 17.03 -18.10
CA ALA A 104 -2.23 17.73 -17.01
C ALA A 104 -1.62 17.50 -15.60
N ASN A 105 -1.24 16.28 -15.22
CA ASN A 105 -0.58 16.02 -13.93
C ASN A 105 0.81 16.68 -13.88
N ALA A 106 1.55 16.64 -14.99
CA ALA A 106 2.83 17.34 -15.10
C ALA A 106 2.67 18.88 -14.99
N LEU A 107 1.53 19.42 -15.44
CA LEU A 107 1.20 20.84 -15.28
C LEU A 107 0.91 21.18 -13.81
N VAL A 108 0.14 20.35 -13.10
CA VAL A 108 -0.13 20.48 -11.67
C VAL A 108 1.16 20.36 -10.84
N GLU A 109 2.05 19.43 -11.21
CA GLU A 109 3.38 19.28 -10.59
C GLU A 109 4.24 20.53 -10.78
N ARG A 110 4.19 21.14 -11.97
CA ARG A 110 4.90 22.39 -12.25
C ARG A 110 4.35 23.57 -11.45
N GLU A 111 3.04 23.64 -11.27
CA GLU A 111 2.38 24.76 -10.58
C GLU A 111 2.44 24.65 -9.06
N THR A 112 2.32 23.44 -8.51
CA THR A 112 2.28 23.21 -7.06
C THR A 112 3.61 22.77 -6.47
N SER A 113 4.59 22.39 -7.31
CA SER A 113 5.85 21.74 -6.91
C SER A 113 5.68 20.42 -6.13
N LEU A 114 4.47 19.86 -6.11
CA LEU A 114 4.13 18.61 -5.42
C LEU A 114 3.46 17.64 -6.40
N SER A 115 3.78 16.35 -6.28
CA SER A 115 3.11 15.30 -7.08
C SER A 115 1.65 15.13 -6.65
N PRO A 116 0.69 14.96 -7.58
CA PRO A 116 -0.68 14.57 -7.26
C PRO A 116 -0.77 13.36 -6.32
N GLN A 117 0.20 12.44 -6.41
CA GLN A 117 0.32 11.28 -5.51
C GLN A 117 0.49 11.67 -4.04
N TYR A 118 1.16 12.80 -3.75
CA TYR A 118 1.38 13.29 -2.39
C TYR A 118 0.05 13.57 -1.68
N TYR A 119 -0.90 14.22 -2.34
CA TYR A 119 -2.19 14.55 -1.73
C TYR A 119 -3.03 13.30 -1.42
N VAL A 120 -2.92 12.27 -2.26
CA VAL A 120 -3.57 10.98 -2.02
C VAL A 120 -2.89 10.26 -0.85
N ALA A 121 -1.56 10.27 -0.80
CA ALA A 121 -0.78 9.69 0.30
C ALA A 121 -1.09 10.35 1.65
N ASP A 122 -1.08 11.69 1.70
CA ASP A 122 -1.38 12.47 2.90
C ASP A 122 -2.80 12.18 3.42
N ARG A 123 -3.79 12.12 2.52
CA ARG A 123 -5.17 11.76 2.89
C ARG A 123 -5.25 10.32 3.40
N PHE A 124 -4.60 9.38 2.72
CA PHE A 124 -4.59 7.98 3.14
C PHE A 124 -3.99 7.83 4.55
N VAL A 125 -2.85 8.46 4.83
CA VAL A 125 -2.26 8.44 6.18
C VAL A 125 -3.21 9.04 7.23
N LYS A 126 -3.90 10.15 6.92
CA LYS A 126 -4.92 10.74 7.81
C LYS A 126 -6.06 9.79 8.09
N GLU A 127 -6.60 9.11 7.08
CA GLU A 127 -7.65 8.11 7.25
C GLU A 127 -7.22 6.99 8.20
N ILE A 128 -5.97 6.51 8.12
CA ILE A 128 -5.43 5.49 9.04
C ILE A 128 -5.26 6.02 10.47
N MET A 129 -4.85 7.28 10.63
CA MET A 129 -4.69 7.91 11.94
C MET A 129 -6.04 8.15 12.63
N ASP A 130 -7.06 8.54 11.86
CA ASP A 130 -8.40 8.86 12.37
C ASP A 130 -9.26 7.60 12.63
N GLY A 131 -8.89 6.45 12.06
CA GLY A 131 -9.48 5.16 12.43
C GLY A 131 -8.87 3.94 11.70
N PRO A 132 -8.48 2.87 12.43
CA PRO A 132 -8.31 1.54 11.85
C PRO A 132 -9.61 0.74 11.76
#